data_AF-A0A7W4E388-F1
#
_entry.id   AF-A0A7W4E388-F1
#
_cell.length_a   1.000
_cell.length_b   1.000
_cell.length_c   1.000
_cell.angle_alpha   90.00
_cell.angle_beta   90.00
_cell.angle_gamma   90.00
#
_symmetry.space_group_name_H-M   'P 1'
#
loop_
_entity.id
_entity.type
_entity.pdbx_description
1 polymer ?
#
loop_
_entity_poly.entity_id
_entity_poly.type
_entity_poly.pdbx_seq_one_letter_code
_entity_poly.pdbx_strand_id
1 'polypeptide(L)' 'MQETRLEVKHDYCIHCGVCVMMQFADNKDGKKVIKPDLPKEQFALAENCCPVGAIVQVACGDESKENK' A
#
# COMPACT_ATOMS: atom_id res chain seq x y z
N MET A 1 8.07 -19.37 3.86
CA MET A 1 6.82 -18.78 3.34
C MET A 1 7.13 -17.35 2.97
N GLN A 2 6.91 -16.92 1.73
CA GLN A 2 7.06 -15.52 1.36
C GLN A 2 5.88 -14.76 1.97
N GLU A 3 6.16 -13.72 2.75
CA GLU A 3 5.11 -12.94 3.38
C GLU A 3 4.81 -11.72 2.51
N THR A 4 3.69 -11.71 1.80
CA THR A 4 3.29 -10.53 1.02
C THR A 4 2.78 -9.44 1.95
N ARG A 5 3.15 -8.19 1.69
CA ARG A 5 2.59 -6.98 2.33
C ARG A 5 2.20 -5.96 1.25
N LEU A 6 1.34 -5.02 1.56
CA LEU A 6 1.11 -3.87 0.68
C LEU A 6 1.98 -2.69 1.09
N GLU A 7 2.39 -1.91 0.11
CA GLU A 7 3.13 -0.67 0.29
C GLU A 7 2.51 0.44 -0.57
N VAL A 8 2.55 1.68 -0.06
CA VAL A 8 2.17 2.86 -0.85
C VAL A 8 3.43 3.50 -1.43
N LYS A 9 3.56 3.53 -2.74
CA LYS A 9 4.58 4.29 -3.47
C LYS A 9 4.20 5.77 -3.44
N HIS A 10 4.76 6.48 -2.48
CA HIS A 10 4.43 7.89 -2.22
C HIS A 10 4.76 8.83 -3.39
N ASP A 11 5.77 8.52 -4.19
CA ASP A 11 6.12 9.29 -5.40
C ASP A 11 4.97 9.33 -6.43
N TYR A 12 4.09 8.33 -6.43
CA TYR A 12 2.93 8.26 -7.31
C TYR A 12 1.61 8.62 -6.61
N CYS A 13 1.63 8.81 -5.28
CA CYS A 13 0.42 9.02 -4.51
C CYS A 13 -0.12 10.45 -4.70
N ILE A 14 -1.27 10.57 -5.37
CA ILE A 14 -1.95 11.87 -5.57
C ILE A 14 -2.85 12.29 -4.40
N HIS A 15 -2.77 11.62 -3.25
CA HIS A 15 -3.59 11.88 -2.06
C HIS A 15 -5.12 11.90 -2.29
N CYS A 16 -5.63 11.16 -3.29
CA CYS A 16 -7.06 11.08 -3.63
C CYS A 16 -7.97 10.58 -2.48
N GLY A 17 -7.42 9.86 -1.50
CA GLY A 17 -8.13 9.48 -0.28
C GLY A 17 -9.00 8.23 -0.37
N VAL A 18 -9.17 7.62 -1.55
CA VAL A 18 -10.03 6.45 -1.76
C VAL A 18 -9.63 5.26 -0.86
N CYS A 19 -8.33 4.98 -0.74
CA CYS A 19 -7.81 3.92 0.13
C CYS A 19 -8.13 4.13 1.63
N VAL A 20 -8.31 5.40 2.06
CA VAL A 20 -8.71 5.73 3.42
C VAL A 20 -10.22 5.59 3.59
N MET A 21 -11.01 6.03 2.60
CA MET A 21 -12.47 5.85 2.59
C MET A 21 -12.85 4.36 2.65
N MET A 22 -12.12 3.52 1.92
CA MET A 22 -12.30 2.07 1.91
C MET A 22 -11.67 1.35 3.11
N GLN A 23 -11.10 2.10 4.06
CA GLN A 23 -10.46 1.61 5.28
C GLN A 23 -9.24 0.69 5.07
N PHE A 24 -8.60 0.72 3.89
CA PHE A 24 -7.39 -0.04 3.59
C PHE A 24 -6.11 0.63 4.09
N ALA A 25 -6.12 1.95 4.20
CA ALA A 25 -5.00 2.75 4.65
C ALA A 25 -5.43 3.82 5.65
N ASP A 26 -4.52 4.23 6.51
CA ASP A 26 -4.68 5.39 7.37
C ASP A 26 -3.94 6.60 6.78
N ASN A 27 -4.35 7.80 7.21
CA ASN A 27 -3.57 9.01 6.97
C ASN A 27 -2.74 9.31 8.22
N LYS A 28 -1.43 9.14 8.11
CA LYS A 28 -0.47 9.37 9.20
C LYS A 28 0.57 10.40 8.72
N ASP A 29 0.67 11.51 9.44
CA ASP A 29 1.61 12.61 9.13
C ASP A 29 1.48 13.12 7.67
N GLY A 30 0.25 13.17 7.16
CA GLY A 30 -0.04 13.57 5.77
C GLY A 30 0.18 12.47 4.73
N LYS A 31 0.76 11.33 5.09
CA LYS A 31 1.06 10.20 4.20
C LYS A 31 0.02 9.08 4.37
N LYS A 32 -0.22 8.33 3.28
CA LYS A 32 -1.12 7.16 3.30
C LYS A 32 -0.33 5.91 3.68
N VAL A 33 -0.72 5.24 4.76
CA VAL A 33 -0.04 4.03 5.25
C VAL A 33 -1.02 2.87 5.27
N ILE A 34 -0.69 1.75 4.63
CA ILE A 34 -1.55 0.56 4.67
C ILE A 34 -1.72 0.09 6.11
N LYS A 35 -2.93 -0.32 6.48
CA LYS A 35 -3.19 -0.91 7.79
C LYS A 35 -2.39 -2.22 7.96
N PRO A 36 -1.65 -2.39 9.07
CA PRO A 36 -0.88 -3.62 9.31
C PRO A 36 -1.77 -4.86 9.45
N ASP A 37 -2.99 -4.68 9.97
CA ASP A 37 -3.98 -5.74 10.16
C ASP A 37 -4.88 -5.98 8.93
N LEU A 38 -4.55 -5.41 7.77
CA LEU A 38 -5.34 -5.63 6.56
C LEU A 38 -5.24 -7.13 6.15
N PRO A 39 -6.37 -7.83 6.01
CA PRO A 39 -6.34 -9.25 5.66
C PRO A 39 -5.90 -9.44 4.20
N LYS A 40 -5.12 -10.50 3.94
CA LYS A 40 -4.50 -10.78 2.63
C LYS A 40 -5.53 -10.90 1.49
N GLU A 41 -6.73 -11.40 1.79
CA GLU A 41 -7.87 -11.46 0.87
C GLU A 41 -8.30 -10.07 0.34
N GLN A 42 -8.02 -8.99 1.06
CA GLN A 42 -8.31 -7.62 0.65
C GLN A 42 -7.16 -6.97 -0.14
N PHE A 43 -6.01 -7.63 -0.31
CA PHE A 43 -4.84 -7.01 -0.94
C PHE A 43 -5.08 -6.62 -2.39
N ALA A 44 -5.64 -7.54 -3.17
CA ALA A 44 -6.00 -7.27 -4.56
C ALA A 44 -7.00 -6.12 -4.66
N LEU A 45 -7.95 -6.03 -3.72
CA LEU A 45 -8.94 -4.95 -3.70
C LEU A 45 -8.30 -3.61 -3.33
N ALA A 46 -7.41 -3.58 -2.35
CA ALA A 46 -6.69 -2.38 -1.93
C ALA A 46 -5.76 -1.84 -3.03
N GLU A 47 -5.10 -2.73 -3.77
CA GLU A 47 -4.29 -2.40 -4.96
C GLU A 47 -5.16 -1.76 -6.05
N ASN A 48 -6.27 -2.42 -6.43
CA ASN A 48 -7.16 -1.95 -7.50
C ASN A 48 -7.98 -0.70 -7.12
N CYS A 49 -8.10 -0.40 -5.83
CA CYS A 49 -8.77 0.80 -5.33
C CYS A 49 -7.97 2.08 -5.60
N CYS A 50 -6.65 1.97 -5.85
CA CYS A 50 -5.81 3.13 -6.12
C CYS A 50 -5.91 3.55 -7.60
N PRO A 51 -6.46 4.75 -7.93
CA PRO A 51 -6.67 5.16 -9.32
C PRO A 51 -5.38 5.40 -10.11
N VAL A 52 -4.26 5.54 -9.41
CA VAL A 52 -2.92 5.78 -9.98
C VAL A 52 -1.98 4.59 -9.78
N GLY A 53 -2.49 3.47 -9.23
CA GLY A 53 -1.67 2.28 -8.98
C GLY A 53 -0.53 2.48 -7.97
N ALA A 54 -0.65 3.45 -7.07
CA ALA A 54 0.39 3.72 -6.07
C ALA A 54 0.44 2.67 -4.95
N ILE A 55 -0.60 1.85 -4.77
CA ILE A 55 -0.61 0.75 -3.81
C ILE A 55 -0.15 -0.51 -4.53
N VAL A 56 0.87 -1.18 -4.00
CA VAL A 56 1.45 -2.38 -4.62
C VAL A 56 1.71 -3.48 -3.60
N GLN A 57 1.55 -4.73 -4.02
CA GLN A 57 1.97 -5.89 -3.24
C GLN A 57 3.48 -6.11 -3.37
N VAL A 58 4.18 -6.19 -2.25
CA VAL A 58 5.62 -6.47 -2.18
C VAL A 58 5.84 -7.75 -1.37
N ALA A 59 6.77 -8.59 -1.82
CA ALA A 59 7.16 -9.79 -1.09
C ALA A 59 8.16 -9.41 0.02
N CYS A 60 7.81 -9.66 1.28
CA CYS A 60 8.73 -9.63 2.41
C CYS A 60 9.69 -10.81 2.23
N GLY A 61 10.90 -10.49 1.77
CA GLY A 61 11.90 -11.44 1.28
C GLY A 61 12.90 -10.78 0.32
N ASP A 62 12.49 -9.70 -0.35
CA ASP A 62 13.39 -8.81 -1.08
C ASP A 62 13.78 -7.63 -0.17
N GLU A 63 14.65 -7.90 0.80
CA GLU A 63 15.61 -6.89 1.24
C GLU A 63 16.58 -6.66 0.07
N SER A 64 16.24 -5.76 -0.85
CA SER A 64 17.21 -5.25 -1.80
C SER A 64 16.85 -3.86 -2.32
N LYS A 65 17.48 -2.90 -1.63
CA LYS A 65 18.11 -1.69 -2.17
C LYS A 65 17.19 -0.51 -2.47
N GLU A 66 17.13 0.35 -1.45
CA GLU A 66 17.51 1.76 -1.62
C GLU A 66 18.61 1.85 -2.68
N ASN A 67 18.31 2.43 -3.83
CA ASN A 67 19.34 2.72 -4.82
C ASN A 67 19.06 4.07 -5.49
N LYS A 68 19.70 5.09 -4.89
CA LYS A 68 20.37 6.24 -5.51
C LYS A 68 19.74 7.62 -5.31
#